data_AF-A0A183FTK7-F1
#
_entry.id   AF-A0A183FTK7-F1
#
_cell.length_a   1.000
_cell.length_b   1.000
_cell.length_c   1.000
_cell.angle_alpha   90.00
_cell.angle_beta   90.00
_cell.angle_gamma   90.00
#
_symmetry.space_group_name_H-M   'P 1'
#
loop_
_entity.id
_entity.type
_entity.pdbx_description
1 polymer ?
#
loop_
_entity_poly.entity_id
_entity_poly.type
_entity_poly.pdbx_seq_one_letter_code
_entity_poly.pdbx_strand_id
1 'polypeptide(L)'
;MEKRQLLCILRKDLAHDQRAAAEEVRKLQEKLTAQDEELARLRELIQAMKLDEKDAMEIEPSQRVVTVDGSYSSKRTVRSERGEAEPLGDQEYFERMVEEVQENDDLPGLVDVSETDEENLEELDEGPDEPGEHDPAEQVADGREEEELDEPEEEYVELESVHFESDNETDRRSIYADPPHQWSQGRSIRWLSDQVEQLQQVLRNFPFRKIGDISEGVGADVLCAFCDAMGRHFSDSCPEATEGEHRRWIVNCKQLCNRCLETCLPNRCKFKPRKCWYCENIRGTIVEDLIPEDNHHRALCTVPDLRSVVRGRLTRKQEELEMQQGVKLWRAECRQTDS
;
A
#
# COMPACT_ATOMS: atom_id res chain seq x y z
N MET A 1 -30.29 -1.77 59.88
CA MET A 1 -31.33 -1.51 58.84
C MET A 1 -30.73 -1.15 57.48
N GLU A 2 -29.51 -0.61 57.43
CA GLU A 2 -28.88 -0.05 56.21
C GLU A 2 -28.66 -1.05 55.06
N LYS A 3 -28.26 -2.30 55.33
CA LYS A 3 -28.02 -3.31 54.27
C LYS A 3 -29.26 -3.61 53.41
N ARG A 4 -30.46 -3.53 53.97
CA ARG A 4 -31.72 -3.75 53.21
C ARG A 4 -32.06 -2.58 52.29
N GLN A 5 -31.74 -1.35 52.71
CA GLN A 5 -31.93 -0.16 51.87
C GLN A 5 -30.96 -0.18 50.68
N LEU A 6 -29.69 -0.49 50.92
CA LEU A 6 -28.68 -0.58 49.86
C LEU A 6 -29.04 -1.62 48.79
N LEU A 7 -29.49 -2.81 49.19
CA LEU A 7 -29.95 -3.85 48.25
C LEU A 7 -31.19 -3.42 47.44
N CYS A 8 -32.06 -2.58 48.01
CA CYS A 8 -33.23 -2.06 47.32
C CYS A 8 -32.82 -1.05 46.24
N ILE A 9 -31.84 -0.19 46.53
CA ILE A 9 -31.30 0.80 45.58
C ILE A 9 -30.63 0.06 44.41
N LEU A 10 -29.70 -0.86 44.68
CA LEU A 10 -28.98 -1.60 43.65
C LEU A 10 -29.91 -2.38 42.70
N ARG A 11 -31.02 -2.94 43.22
CA ARG A 11 -32.01 -3.60 42.36
C ARG A 11 -32.77 -2.64 41.46
N LYS A 12 -33.07 -1.43 41.95
CA LYS A 12 -33.75 -0.41 41.15
C LYS A 12 -32.84 0.11 40.05
N ASP A 13 -31.56 0.35 40.36
CA ASP A 13 -30.57 0.82 39.39
C ASP A 13 -30.34 -0.24 38.31
N LEU A 14 -30.12 -1.50 38.71
CA LEU A 14 -29.99 -2.60 37.75
C LEU A 14 -31.23 -2.77 36.87
N ALA A 15 -32.44 -2.61 37.43
CA ALA A 15 -33.68 -2.68 36.65
C ALA A 15 -33.91 -1.44 35.77
N HIS A 16 -33.29 -0.30 36.10
CA HIS A 16 -33.28 0.88 35.25
C HIS A 16 -32.34 0.65 34.06
N ASP A 17 -31.11 0.20 34.32
CA ASP A 17 -30.11 -0.07 33.28
C ASP A 17 -30.57 -1.16 32.30
N GLN A 18 -31.20 -2.22 32.80
CA GLN A 18 -31.81 -3.24 31.95
C GLN A 18 -32.91 -2.69 31.04
N ARG A 19 -33.69 -1.72 31.51
CA ARG A 19 -34.74 -1.08 30.69
C ARG A 19 -34.14 -0.14 29.65
N ALA A 20 -33.14 0.65 30.03
CA ALA A 20 -32.42 1.52 29.11
C ALA A 20 -31.75 0.70 27.99
N ALA A 21 -31.03 -0.37 28.34
CA ALA A 21 -30.41 -1.26 27.38
C ALA A 21 -31.44 -1.94 26.45
N ALA A 22 -32.58 -2.38 26.99
CA ALA A 22 -33.65 -2.97 26.18
C ALA A 22 -34.25 -1.97 25.19
N GLU A 23 -34.37 -0.69 25.57
CA GLU A 23 -34.86 0.35 24.68
C GLU A 23 -33.86 0.68 23.56
N GLU A 24 -32.56 0.72 23.85
CA GLU A 24 -31.52 0.88 22.84
C GLU A 24 -31.49 -0.28 21.84
N VAL A 25 -31.57 -1.53 22.33
CA VAL A 25 -31.64 -2.72 21.47
C VAL A 25 -32.85 -2.65 20.55
N ARG A 26 -34.03 -2.26 21.07
CA ARG A 26 -35.23 -2.09 20.25
C ARG A 26 -35.03 -1.02 19.16
N LYS A 27 -34.43 0.12 19.49
CA LYS A 27 -34.14 1.20 18.54
C LYS A 27 -33.16 0.76 17.45
N LEU A 28 -32.17 -0.06 17.78
CA LEU A 28 -31.24 -0.64 16.81
C LEU A 28 -31.93 -1.66 15.91
N GLN A 29 -32.81 -2.50 16.45
CA GLN A 29 -33.62 -3.44 15.66
C GLN A 29 -34.51 -2.71 14.64
N GLU A 30 -35.18 -1.64 15.04
CA GLU A 30 -36.01 -0.81 14.14
C GLU A 30 -35.19 -0.21 13.00
N LYS A 31 -33.97 0.26 13.28
CA LYS A 31 -33.05 0.77 12.25
C LYS A 31 -32.60 -0.33 11.28
N LEU A 32 -32.27 -1.51 11.81
CA LEU A 32 -31.85 -2.65 10.99
C LEU A 32 -32.97 -3.06 10.03
N THR A 33 -34.21 -3.18 10.52
CA THR A 33 -35.37 -3.51 9.69
C THR A 33 -35.64 -2.45 8.62
N ALA A 34 -35.46 -1.16 8.94
CA ALA A 34 -35.60 -0.09 7.96
C ALA A 34 -34.53 -0.15 6.85
N GLN A 35 -33.29 -0.52 7.19
CA GLN A 35 -32.23 -0.72 6.21
C GLN A 35 -32.48 -1.94 5.32
N ASP A 36 -33.00 -3.04 5.89
CA ASP A 36 -33.37 -4.23 5.12
C ASP A 36 -34.48 -3.93 4.10
N GLU A 37 -35.48 -3.13 4.48
CA GLU A 37 -36.53 -2.66 3.58
C GLU A 37 -35.98 -1.79 2.44
N GLU A 38 -35.02 -0.90 2.72
CA GLU A 38 -34.41 -0.05 1.70
C GLU A 38 -33.54 -0.86 0.73
N LEU A 39 -32.76 -1.81 1.25
CA LEU A 39 -32.00 -2.74 0.40
C LEU A 39 -32.91 -3.61 -0.47
N ALA A 40 -34.09 -4.01 0.03
CA ALA A 40 -35.08 -4.72 -0.77
C ALA A 40 -35.60 -3.85 -1.93
N ARG A 41 -35.92 -2.58 -1.67
CA ARG A 41 -36.34 -1.63 -2.72
C ARG A 41 -35.26 -1.41 -3.78
N LEU A 42 -34.01 -1.23 -3.37
CA LEU A 42 -32.90 -1.06 -4.31
C LEU A 42 -32.70 -2.30 -5.20
N ARG A 43 -32.87 -3.50 -4.64
CA ARG A 43 -32.81 -4.75 -5.43
C ARG A 43 -33.95 -4.84 -6.44
N GLU A 44 -35.17 -4.44 -6.08
CA GLU A 44 -36.30 -4.37 -7.02
C GLU A 44 -36.04 -3.36 -8.15
N LEU A 45 -35.49 -2.19 -7.83
CA LEU A 45 -35.13 -1.17 -8.83
C LEU A 45 -34.08 -1.68 -9.83
N ILE A 46 -33.03 -2.34 -9.34
CA ILE A 46 -32.00 -2.95 -10.20
C ILE A 46 -32.60 -4.04 -11.09
N GLN A 47 -33.55 -4.84 -10.57
CA GLN A 47 -34.23 -5.85 -11.37
C GLN A 47 -35.11 -5.24 -12.46
N ALA A 48 -35.80 -4.13 -12.17
CA ALA A 48 -36.60 -3.41 -13.16
C ALA A 48 -35.73 -2.86 -14.30
N MET A 49 -34.61 -2.22 -13.98
CA MET A 49 -33.68 -1.69 -14.99
C MET A 49 -33.11 -2.79 -15.90
N LYS A 50 -32.83 -3.99 -15.35
CA LYS A 50 -32.34 -5.13 -16.13
C LYS A 50 -33.38 -5.74 -17.08
N LEU A 51 -34.68 -5.55 -16.82
CA LEU A 51 -35.73 -5.99 -17.73
C LEU A 51 -35.86 -5.01 -18.91
N ASP A 52 -35.81 -3.70 -18.63
CA ASP A 52 -35.86 -2.66 -19.68
C ASP A 52 -34.67 -2.75 -20.64
N GLU A 53 -33.48 -3.12 -20.14
CA GLU A 53 -32.28 -3.31 -20.96
C GLU A 53 -32.40 -4.50 -21.93
N LYS A 54 -33.07 -5.58 -21.52
CA LYS A 54 -33.33 -6.73 -22.39
C LYS A 54 -34.29 -6.41 -23.51
N ASP A 55 -35.33 -5.63 -23.23
CA ASP A 55 -36.30 -5.21 -24.25
C ASP A 55 -35.70 -4.20 -25.25
N ALA A 56 -34.70 -3.41 -24.83
CA ALA A 56 -33.95 -2.52 -25.73
C ALA A 56 -32.96 -3.26 -26.64
N MET A 57 -32.44 -4.42 -26.24
CA MET A 57 -31.49 -5.23 -27.02
C MET A 57 -32.13 -6.13 -28.10
N GLU A 58 -33.46 -6.35 -28.09
CA GLU A 58 -34.15 -7.14 -29.12
C GLU A 58 -34.50 -6.36 -30.40
N ILE A 59 -34.06 -5.10 -30.53
CA ILE A 59 -34.10 -4.39 -31.81
C ILE A 59 -33.01 -5.00 -32.72
N GLU A 60 -33.43 -5.93 -33.60
CA GLU A 60 -32.57 -6.53 -34.61
C GLU A 60 -31.68 -5.46 -35.30
N PRO A 61 -30.35 -5.65 -35.36
CA PRO A 61 -29.43 -4.80 -36.12
C PRO A 61 -29.55 -5.11 -37.62
N SER A 62 -30.77 -5.07 -38.16
CA SER A 62 -31.04 -5.22 -39.57
C SER A 62 -30.93 -3.86 -40.26
N GLN A 63 -29.77 -3.62 -40.87
CA GLN A 63 -29.51 -2.59 -41.90
C GLN A 63 -29.75 -1.13 -41.52
N ARG A 64 -28.75 -0.51 -40.88
CA ARG A 64 -28.51 0.93 -41.03
C ARG A 64 -27.25 1.16 -41.85
N VAL A 65 -27.38 1.01 -43.17
CA VAL A 65 -26.36 1.41 -44.14
C VAL A 65 -26.32 2.93 -44.17
N VAL A 66 -25.39 3.53 -43.42
CA VAL A 66 -25.09 4.96 -43.51
C VAL A 66 -24.08 5.14 -44.65
N THR A 67 -24.57 5.44 -45.85
CA THR A 67 -23.73 5.92 -46.96
C THR A 67 -23.27 7.33 -46.66
N VAL A 68 -22.00 7.49 -46.31
CA VAL A 68 -21.33 8.80 -46.25
C VAL A 68 -20.65 9.02 -47.60
N ASP A 69 -21.28 9.82 -48.46
CA ASP A 69 -20.65 10.31 -49.69
C ASP A 69 -19.63 11.41 -49.36
N GLY A 70 -18.38 10.99 -49.18
CA GLY A 70 -17.22 11.87 -49.02
C GLY A 70 -16.42 11.98 -50.31
N SER A 71 -16.82 12.91 -51.19
CA SER A 71 -15.98 13.36 -52.30
C SER A 71 -14.81 14.21 -51.79
N TYR A 72 -13.70 14.15 -52.53
CA TYR A 72 -12.48 14.97 -52.51
C TYR A 72 -11.19 14.31 -52.00
N SER A 73 -10.41 13.97 -53.03
CA SER A 73 -9.02 13.55 -53.08
C SER A 73 -8.04 14.32 -52.18
N SER A 74 -7.32 13.56 -51.37
CA SER A 74 -5.91 13.85 -51.07
C SER A 74 -5.16 12.54 -50.80
N LYS A 75 -4.33 12.16 -51.77
CA LYS A 75 -3.41 11.03 -51.64
C LYS A 75 -2.26 11.45 -50.74
N ARG A 76 -2.26 10.97 -49.49
CA ARG A 76 -1.06 10.88 -48.66
C ARG A 76 -1.06 9.51 -47.98
N THR A 77 -0.25 8.61 -48.49
CA THR A 77 0.00 7.28 -47.90
C THR A 77 0.88 7.45 -46.66
N VAL A 78 0.25 7.55 -45.50
CA VAL A 78 0.87 7.27 -44.19
C VAL A 78 0.33 5.91 -43.76
N ARG A 79 1.23 4.92 -43.70
CA ARG A 79 0.95 3.59 -43.19
C ARG A 79 0.92 3.70 -41.67
N SER A 80 -0.25 4.07 -41.14
CA SER A 80 -0.53 4.06 -39.71
C SER A 80 -1.18 2.72 -39.40
N GLU A 81 -0.44 1.82 -38.77
CA GLU A 81 -1.01 0.66 -38.08
C GLU A 81 -1.69 1.17 -36.82
N ARG A 82 -2.84 1.81 -37.02
CA ARG A 82 -3.75 2.20 -35.95
C ARG A 82 -4.50 0.94 -35.58
N GLY A 83 -4.07 0.30 -34.49
CA GLY A 83 -4.85 -0.75 -33.85
C GLY A 83 -6.27 -0.25 -33.69
N GLU A 84 -7.21 -1.07 -34.15
CA GLU A 84 -8.64 -0.89 -33.96
C GLU A 84 -8.88 -0.91 -32.45
N ALA A 85 -8.83 0.27 -31.82
CA ALA A 85 -9.43 0.45 -30.51
C ALA A 85 -10.93 0.25 -30.74
N GLU A 86 -11.43 -0.92 -30.35
CA GLU A 86 -12.86 -1.16 -30.31
C GLU A 86 -13.49 0.00 -29.53
N PRO A 87 -14.54 0.64 -30.08
CA PRO A 87 -15.26 1.67 -29.37
C PRO A 87 -15.88 1.01 -28.14
N LEU A 88 -15.16 1.12 -27.01
CA LEU A 88 -15.68 0.78 -25.69
C LEU A 88 -17.03 1.47 -25.57
N GLY A 89 -18.08 0.69 -25.41
CA GLY A 89 -19.42 1.25 -25.25
C GLY A 89 -19.41 2.22 -24.08
N ASP A 90 -20.14 3.34 -24.19
CA ASP A 90 -20.16 4.40 -23.18
C ASP A 90 -20.35 3.84 -21.75
N GLN A 91 -21.06 2.71 -21.61
CA GLN A 91 -21.24 1.97 -20.35
C GLN A 91 -19.93 1.53 -19.69
N GLU A 92 -18.99 0.97 -20.44
CA GLU A 92 -17.70 0.48 -19.93
C GLU A 92 -16.76 1.65 -19.58
N TYR A 93 -16.92 2.76 -20.28
CA TYR A 93 -16.25 4.02 -19.93
C TYR A 93 -16.80 4.62 -18.62
N PHE A 94 -18.12 4.58 -18.42
CA PHE A 94 -18.75 5.02 -17.18
C PHE A 94 -18.40 4.12 -16.00
N GLU A 95 -18.38 2.80 -16.17
CA GLU A 95 -18.00 1.85 -15.11
C GLU A 95 -16.54 2.10 -14.64
N ARG A 96 -15.63 2.36 -15.58
CA ARG A 96 -14.23 2.70 -15.25
C ARG A 96 -14.09 4.03 -14.49
N MET A 97 -14.86 5.06 -14.87
CA MET A 97 -14.83 6.33 -14.14
C MET A 97 -15.47 6.21 -12.75
N VAL A 98 -16.50 5.38 -12.56
CA VAL A 98 -17.13 5.18 -11.26
C VAL A 98 -16.20 4.42 -10.30
N GLU A 99 -15.46 3.42 -10.80
CA GLU A 99 -14.44 2.73 -10.00
C GLU A 99 -13.29 3.67 -9.58
N GLU A 100 -12.80 4.54 -10.47
CA GLU A 100 -11.73 5.49 -10.12
C GLU A 100 -12.15 6.55 -9.09
N VAL A 101 -13.44 6.93 -9.05
CA VAL A 101 -13.96 7.92 -8.10
C VAL A 101 -14.29 7.28 -6.74
N GLN A 102 -14.83 6.06 -6.71
CA GLN A 102 -15.14 5.38 -5.45
C GLN A 102 -13.92 4.99 -4.62
N GLU A 103 -12.74 4.82 -5.25
CA GLU A 103 -11.50 4.56 -4.50
C GLU A 103 -10.93 5.78 -3.73
N ASN A 104 -11.58 6.96 -3.80
CA ASN A 104 -11.11 8.18 -3.16
C ASN A 104 -12.07 8.84 -2.13
N ASP A 105 -13.24 8.27 -1.84
CA ASP A 105 -14.27 8.89 -0.98
C ASP A 105 -14.17 8.56 0.53
N ASP A 106 -12.96 8.41 1.06
CA ASP A 106 -12.69 8.44 2.51
C ASP A 106 -11.85 9.68 2.88
N LEU A 107 -12.40 10.87 2.64
CA LEU A 107 -11.94 12.11 3.26
C LEU A 107 -13.09 12.80 4.02
N PRO A 108 -13.03 12.88 5.35
CA PRO A 108 -13.95 13.70 6.12
C PRO A 108 -13.43 15.15 6.16
N GLY A 109 -14.36 16.11 6.02
CA GLY A 109 -14.19 17.43 6.62
C GLY A 109 -14.01 18.58 5.64
N LEU A 110 -15.13 19.22 5.31
CA LEU A 110 -15.21 20.63 4.97
C LEU A 110 -14.50 21.46 6.04
N VAL A 111 -13.28 21.93 5.75
CA VAL A 111 -12.68 23.08 6.41
C VAL A 111 -13.00 24.32 5.59
N ASP A 112 -13.82 25.18 6.19
CA ASP A 112 -14.10 26.54 5.76
C ASP A 112 -12.82 27.36 5.83
N VAL A 113 -12.24 27.68 4.66
CA VAL A 113 -11.05 28.51 4.53
C VAL A 113 -11.50 29.95 4.35
N SER A 114 -11.68 30.65 5.46
CA SER A 114 -11.68 32.11 5.46
C SER A 114 -10.24 32.62 5.35
N GLU A 115 -9.98 33.30 4.24
CA GLU A 115 -9.07 34.44 4.05
C GLU A 115 -8.03 34.71 5.16
N THR A 116 -6.75 34.53 4.84
CA THR A 116 -5.68 35.35 5.44
C THR A 116 -4.43 35.35 4.54
N ASP A 117 -4.25 36.52 3.92
CA ASP A 117 -3.02 37.27 3.71
C ASP A 117 -1.83 36.62 2.99
N GLU A 118 -1.71 37.09 1.74
CA GLU A 118 -0.48 37.53 1.09
C GLU A 118 0.60 37.97 2.09
N GLU A 119 1.81 37.43 1.96
CA GLU A 119 3.00 38.20 1.55
C GLU A 119 4.28 37.35 1.68
N ASN A 120 5.12 37.50 0.65
CA ASN A 120 6.57 37.59 0.76
C ASN A 120 7.38 36.30 1.06
N LEU A 121 8.01 35.75 0.02
CA LEU A 121 9.32 35.13 0.18
C LEU A 121 10.18 35.34 -1.07
N GLU A 122 11.28 36.05 -0.80
CA GLU A 122 12.27 36.65 -1.67
C GLU A 122 13.00 35.66 -2.59
N GLU A 123 13.36 36.21 -3.75
CA GLU A 123 14.37 35.71 -4.69
C GLU A 123 15.67 35.35 -3.98
N LEU A 124 16.15 34.12 -4.15
CA LEU A 124 17.53 33.75 -3.88
C LEU A 124 18.25 33.37 -5.17
N ASP A 125 18.90 34.42 -5.68
CA ASP A 125 20.16 34.54 -6.42
C ASP A 125 20.93 33.26 -6.80
N GLU A 126 21.32 33.26 -8.07
CA GLU A 126 22.02 32.22 -8.80
C GLU A 126 23.54 32.26 -8.51
N GLY A 127 24.11 31.13 -8.07
CA GLY A 127 25.56 30.92 -8.06
C GLY A 127 25.95 29.84 -9.08
N PRO A 128 26.80 30.13 -10.09
CA PRO A 128 27.31 29.11 -11.00
C PRO A 128 28.52 28.38 -10.39
N ASP A 129 28.37 27.09 -10.13
CA ASP A 129 29.46 26.20 -9.71
C ASP A 129 30.40 25.86 -10.87
N GLU A 130 31.69 26.12 -10.66
CA GLU A 130 32.80 25.76 -11.55
C GLU A 130 33.02 24.24 -11.62
N PRO A 131 33.38 23.69 -12.80
CA PRO A 131 33.77 22.30 -12.93
C PRO A 131 35.25 22.10 -12.55
N GLY A 132 35.47 21.42 -11.43
CA GLY A 132 36.79 20.94 -11.00
C GLY A 132 37.32 19.81 -11.88
N GLU A 133 38.51 20.03 -12.44
CA GLU A 133 39.34 19.06 -13.15
C GLU A 133 39.83 17.97 -12.18
N HIS A 134 39.58 16.70 -12.51
CA HIS A 134 40.19 15.56 -11.83
C HIS A 134 41.04 14.74 -12.82
N ASP A 135 42.33 14.70 -12.50
CA ASP A 135 43.41 13.98 -13.17
C ASP A 135 43.26 12.44 -13.15
N PRO A 136 43.98 11.72 -14.04
CA PRO A 136 43.72 10.33 -14.35
C PRO A 136 44.44 9.30 -13.48
N ALA A 137 43.69 8.25 -13.14
CA ALA A 137 44.05 6.84 -12.98
C ALA A 137 45.53 6.46 -12.79
N GLU A 138 45.89 6.21 -11.54
CA GLU A 138 47.06 5.42 -11.15
C GLU A 138 46.79 3.93 -11.38
N GLN A 139 47.63 3.31 -12.21
CA GLN A 139 47.66 1.88 -12.48
C GLN A 139 48.35 1.18 -11.31
N VAL A 140 47.66 0.26 -10.62
CA VAL A 140 48.27 -0.58 -9.58
C VAL A 140 48.15 -2.06 -9.96
N ALA A 141 49.30 -2.56 -10.36
CA ALA A 141 49.89 -3.89 -10.15
C ALA A 141 48.96 -5.10 -9.97
N ASP A 142 49.02 -5.90 -11.03
CA ASP A 142 49.05 -7.36 -11.09
C ASP A 142 49.85 -8.03 -9.97
N GLY A 143 49.34 -9.16 -9.47
CA GLY A 143 49.94 -9.95 -8.40
C GLY A 143 48.88 -10.64 -7.54
N ARG A 144 48.21 -11.67 -8.07
CA ARG A 144 47.42 -12.59 -7.25
C ARG A 144 47.96 -14.01 -7.40
N GLU A 145 48.55 -14.44 -6.29
CA GLU A 145 49.11 -15.76 -6.01
C GLU A 145 48.06 -16.86 -6.20
N GLU A 146 48.53 -17.97 -6.77
CA GLU A 146 47.81 -19.24 -6.89
C GLU A 146 47.69 -19.86 -5.50
N GLU A 147 46.49 -19.87 -4.93
CA GLU A 147 46.19 -20.57 -3.68
C GLU A 147 45.75 -22.00 -4.01
N GLU A 148 46.58 -22.97 -3.64
CA GLU A 148 46.31 -24.41 -3.70
C GLU A 148 45.01 -24.73 -2.94
N LEU A 149 44.08 -25.36 -3.66
CA LEU A 149 42.87 -25.96 -3.10
C LEU A 149 43.24 -27.22 -2.32
N ASP A 150 43.28 -27.12 -0.99
CA ASP A 150 43.19 -28.28 -0.10
C ASP A 150 41.76 -28.84 -0.16
N GLU A 151 41.65 -30.09 -0.62
CA GLU A 151 40.42 -30.88 -0.57
C GLU A 151 40.06 -31.17 0.89
N PRO A 152 38.87 -30.79 1.40
CA PRO A 152 38.46 -31.25 2.72
C PRO A 152 38.08 -32.73 2.64
N GLU A 153 38.81 -33.57 3.38
CA GLU A 153 38.42 -34.94 3.69
C GLU A 153 37.02 -34.93 4.32
N GLU A 154 36.10 -35.69 3.72
CA GLU A 154 34.76 -35.92 4.24
C GLU A 154 34.84 -36.74 5.54
N GLU A 155 34.99 -36.06 6.67
CA GLU A 155 34.85 -36.66 8.00
C GLU A 155 33.36 -36.99 8.24
N TYR A 156 33.07 -38.28 8.16
CA TYR A 156 31.77 -38.88 8.46
C TYR A 156 31.44 -38.67 9.95
N VAL A 157 30.66 -37.63 10.27
CA VAL A 157 30.17 -37.41 11.64
C VAL A 157 29.03 -38.40 11.91
N GLU A 158 29.35 -39.44 12.67
CA GLU A 158 28.38 -40.38 13.23
C GLU A 158 27.42 -39.60 14.15
N LEU A 159 26.16 -39.48 13.71
CA LEU A 159 25.08 -38.82 14.46
C LEU A 159 24.78 -39.61 15.75
N GLU A 160 25.53 -39.32 16.81
CA GLU A 160 25.14 -39.68 18.16
C GLU A 160 23.83 -38.96 18.50
N SER A 161 22.80 -39.75 18.80
CA SER A 161 21.51 -39.32 19.29
C SER A 161 21.66 -38.50 20.58
N VAL A 162 21.67 -37.18 20.45
CA VAL A 162 21.62 -36.27 21.59
C VAL A 162 20.28 -36.43 22.31
N HIS A 163 20.38 -37.00 23.50
CA HIS A 163 19.35 -37.00 24.53
C HIS A 163 18.98 -35.54 24.83
N PHE A 164 17.78 -35.13 24.43
CA PHE A 164 17.23 -33.81 24.76
C PHE A 164 16.84 -33.82 26.23
N GLU A 165 17.82 -33.57 27.10
CA GLU A 165 17.58 -33.25 28.50
C GLU A 165 16.88 -31.89 28.55
N SER A 166 15.55 -31.96 28.58
CA SER A 166 14.71 -31.03 29.32
C SER A 166 15.37 -30.79 30.67
N ASP A 167 15.78 -29.54 30.94
CA ASP A 167 15.78 -28.86 32.24
C ASP A 167 16.83 -27.74 32.24
N ASN A 168 16.47 -26.57 31.71
CA ASN A 168 17.05 -25.32 32.19
C ASN A 168 15.99 -24.22 32.21
N GLU A 169 15.03 -24.43 33.11
CA GLU A 169 13.97 -23.47 33.46
C GLU A 169 14.48 -22.49 34.54
N THR A 170 15.69 -21.97 34.36
CA THR A 170 16.26 -20.99 35.27
C THR A 170 16.90 -19.83 34.52
N ASP A 171 16.26 -18.68 34.67
CA ASP A 171 16.91 -17.37 34.63
C ASP A 171 17.21 -16.75 33.26
N ARG A 172 16.27 -16.89 32.31
CA ARG A 172 16.06 -15.83 31.31
C ARG A 172 15.13 -14.78 31.89
N ARG A 173 15.69 -14.02 32.82
CA ARG A 173 15.18 -12.73 33.26
C ARG A 173 14.82 -11.90 32.02
N SER A 174 13.53 -11.79 31.73
CA SER A 174 12.98 -11.05 30.61
C SER A 174 13.55 -9.62 30.62
N ILE A 175 14.43 -9.33 29.66
CA ILE A 175 14.95 -7.97 29.40
C ILE A 175 13.85 -7.07 28.82
N TYR A 176 12.70 -7.65 28.46
CA TYR A 176 11.45 -6.92 28.35
C TYR A 176 10.91 -6.69 29.76
N ALA A 177 11.51 -5.73 30.46
CA ALA A 177 10.84 -5.10 31.58
C ALA A 177 9.47 -4.62 31.07
N ASP A 178 8.39 -5.15 31.66
CA ASP A 178 7.06 -4.59 31.47
C ASP A 178 7.18 -3.07 31.60
N PRO A 179 6.85 -2.29 30.56
CA PRO A 179 6.94 -0.85 30.63
C PRO A 179 6.12 -0.41 31.85
N PRO A 180 6.71 0.37 32.78
CA PRO A 180 6.10 0.67 34.05
C PRO A 180 4.69 1.19 33.80
N HIS A 181 3.68 0.48 34.29
CA HIS A 181 2.25 0.52 33.91
C HIS A 181 1.53 1.88 34.14
N GLN A 182 2.30 2.95 34.30
CA GLN A 182 1.94 4.31 34.65
C GLN A 182 2.71 5.33 33.79
N TRP A 183 2.88 5.06 32.49
CA TRP A 183 3.18 6.13 31.53
C TRP A 183 2.02 7.11 31.62
N SER A 184 2.30 8.29 32.18
CA SER A 184 1.34 9.38 32.33
C SER A 184 0.56 9.54 31.02
N GLN A 185 -0.77 9.36 31.07
CA GLN A 185 -1.68 9.29 29.92
C GLN A 185 -1.43 10.36 28.85
N GLY A 186 -0.92 11.54 29.24
CA GLY A 186 -0.53 12.62 28.32
C GLY A 186 0.69 12.33 27.42
N ARG A 187 1.70 11.56 27.86
CA ARG A 187 2.85 11.18 27.01
C ARG A 187 2.43 10.19 25.93
N SER A 188 1.45 9.34 26.22
CA SER A 188 0.90 8.35 25.28
C SER A 188 0.18 9.03 24.10
N ILE A 189 -0.69 10.01 24.39
CA ILE A 189 -1.43 10.76 23.35
C ILE A 189 -0.47 11.51 22.41
N ARG A 190 0.54 12.20 22.97
CA ARG A 190 1.53 12.93 22.15
C ARG A 190 2.30 11.98 21.24
N TRP A 191 2.78 10.86 21.79
CA TRP A 191 3.51 9.86 21.01
C TRP A 191 2.66 9.26 19.88
N LEU A 192 1.39 8.92 20.15
CA LEU A 192 0.47 8.44 19.11
C LEU A 192 0.21 9.50 18.03
N SER A 193 0.02 10.75 18.44
CA SER A 193 -0.13 11.87 17.51
C SER A 193 1.10 12.02 16.61
N ASP A 194 2.30 11.96 17.18
CA ASP A 194 3.56 12.03 16.42
C ASP A 194 3.69 10.84 15.46
N GLN A 195 3.20 9.64 15.81
CA GLN A 195 3.18 8.48 14.91
C GLN A 195 2.19 8.65 13.75
N VAL A 196 0.99 9.17 14.02
CA VAL A 196 -0.02 9.47 13.00
C VAL A 196 0.53 10.48 12.01
N GLU A 197 1.15 11.56 12.49
CA GLU A 197 1.77 12.58 11.64
C GLU A 197 2.91 12.01 10.78
N GLN A 198 3.79 11.19 11.36
CA GLN A 198 4.86 10.51 10.62
C GLN A 198 4.32 9.58 9.53
N LEU A 199 3.28 8.79 9.82
CA LEU A 199 2.66 7.90 8.85
C LEU A 199 1.96 8.69 7.72
N GLN A 200 1.29 9.79 8.04
CA GLN A 200 0.73 10.70 7.04
C GLN A 200 1.82 11.29 6.13
N GLN A 201 2.94 11.73 6.72
CA GLN A 201 4.07 12.25 5.96
C GLN A 201 4.69 11.19 5.04
N VAL A 202 4.84 9.96 5.53
CA VAL A 202 5.29 8.82 4.73
C VAL A 202 4.34 8.59 3.57
N LEU A 203 3.02 8.55 3.77
CA LEU A 203 2.04 8.31 2.69
C LEU A 203 2.05 9.37 1.58
N ARG A 204 2.33 10.63 1.93
CA ARG A 204 2.48 11.73 0.95
C ARG A 204 3.63 11.46 -0.02
N ASN A 205 4.74 10.93 0.49
CA ASN A 205 5.96 10.69 -0.27
C ASN A 205 6.21 9.20 -0.59
N PHE A 206 5.23 8.33 -0.29
CA PHE A 206 5.41 6.90 -0.41
C PHE A 206 5.59 6.54 -1.88
N PRO A 207 6.66 5.81 -2.22
CA PRO A 207 7.00 5.63 -3.61
C PRO A 207 5.97 4.75 -4.32
N PHE A 208 5.68 5.08 -5.56
CA PHE A 208 4.77 4.30 -6.41
C PHE A 208 5.52 3.78 -7.64
N ARG A 209 5.04 2.63 -8.12
CA ARG A 209 5.51 2.02 -9.35
C ARG A 209 4.68 2.57 -10.51
N LYS A 210 5.35 3.12 -11.52
CA LYS A 210 4.68 3.57 -12.75
C LYS A 210 4.46 2.36 -13.64
N ILE A 211 3.24 1.82 -13.65
CA ILE A 211 2.83 0.73 -14.54
C ILE A 211 2.32 1.34 -15.85
N GLY A 212 2.72 0.77 -16.99
CA GLY A 212 2.22 1.21 -18.29
C GLY A 212 2.77 0.39 -19.45
N ASP A 213 1.96 0.24 -20.49
CA ASP A 213 2.30 -0.57 -21.67
C ASP A 213 3.47 -0.01 -22.48
N ILE A 214 3.60 1.33 -22.49
CA ILE A 214 4.59 2.07 -23.25
C ILE A 214 5.33 3.02 -22.31
N SER A 215 6.66 2.97 -22.32
CA SER A 215 7.51 3.94 -21.61
C SER A 215 8.33 4.73 -22.62
N GLU A 216 8.36 6.05 -22.47
CA GLU A 216 9.19 6.91 -23.32
C GLU A 216 10.68 6.61 -23.13
N GLY A 217 11.43 6.56 -24.24
CA GLY A 217 12.88 6.38 -24.22
C GLY A 217 13.38 4.94 -24.01
N VAL A 218 12.51 3.93 -24.06
CA VAL A 218 12.94 2.52 -24.06
C VAL A 218 13.56 2.16 -25.41
N GLY A 219 14.79 1.62 -25.40
CA GLY A 219 15.45 1.12 -26.61
C GLY A 219 14.71 -0.08 -27.20
N ALA A 220 14.66 -0.18 -28.53
CA ALA A 220 13.95 -1.26 -29.23
C ALA A 220 14.49 -2.67 -28.92
N ASP A 221 15.72 -2.76 -28.43
CA ASP A 221 16.43 -3.98 -28.03
C ASP A 221 16.24 -4.34 -26.55
N VAL A 222 15.60 -3.49 -25.75
CA VAL A 222 15.35 -3.76 -24.34
C VAL A 222 14.23 -4.79 -24.18
N LEU A 223 14.55 -5.94 -23.59
CA LEU A 223 13.59 -6.99 -23.26
C LEU A 223 13.05 -6.81 -21.83
N CYS A 224 11.73 -6.85 -21.67
CA CYS A 224 11.13 -6.94 -20.35
C CYS A 224 11.40 -8.32 -19.74
N ALA A 225 12.00 -8.37 -18.55
CA ALA A 225 12.33 -9.64 -17.89
C ALA A 225 11.08 -10.46 -17.46
N PHE A 226 9.92 -9.81 -17.40
CA PHE A 226 8.69 -10.42 -16.91
C PHE A 226 7.85 -11.00 -18.05
N CYS A 227 7.40 -10.16 -18.99
CA CYS A 227 6.57 -10.58 -20.12
C CYS A 227 7.31 -10.78 -21.45
N ASP A 228 8.63 -10.62 -21.48
CA ASP A 228 9.49 -10.79 -22.68
C ASP A 228 9.16 -9.84 -23.84
N ALA A 229 8.35 -8.80 -23.62
CA ALA A 229 8.09 -7.76 -24.61
C ALA A 229 9.36 -6.95 -24.94
N MET A 230 9.63 -6.75 -26.24
CA MET A 230 10.76 -5.95 -26.74
C MET A 230 10.37 -4.49 -26.92
N GLY A 231 11.17 -3.57 -26.37
CA GLY A 231 11.13 -2.14 -26.67
C GLY A 231 9.88 -1.39 -26.24
N ARG A 232 8.97 -2.02 -25.48
CA ARG A 232 7.69 -1.40 -25.09
C ARG A 232 7.80 -0.65 -23.76
N HIS A 233 8.31 -1.32 -22.73
CA HIS A 233 8.42 -0.76 -21.38
C HIS A 233 9.67 -1.30 -20.67
N PHE A 234 10.14 -0.59 -19.66
CA PHE A 234 11.14 -1.13 -18.74
C PHE A 234 10.52 -2.22 -17.88
N SER A 235 11.28 -3.25 -17.48
CA SER A 235 10.79 -4.31 -16.59
C SER A 235 10.11 -3.75 -15.33
N ASP A 236 10.63 -2.66 -14.76
CA ASP A 236 10.07 -1.98 -13.59
C ASP A 236 8.61 -1.53 -13.77
N SER A 237 8.19 -1.25 -15.02
CA SER A 237 6.88 -0.74 -15.44
C SER A 237 5.97 -1.79 -16.07
N CYS A 238 6.34 -3.08 -16.02
CA CYS A 238 5.59 -4.15 -16.68
C CYS A 238 4.12 -4.22 -16.21
N PRO A 239 3.14 -4.18 -17.15
CA PRO A 239 1.71 -4.25 -16.86
C PRO A 239 1.23 -5.67 -16.53
N GLU A 240 1.88 -6.70 -17.06
CA GLU A 240 1.48 -8.10 -16.83
C GLU A 240 1.92 -8.63 -15.46
N ALA A 241 2.96 -8.04 -14.88
CA ALA A 241 3.44 -8.36 -13.55
C ALA A 241 3.41 -7.08 -12.72
N THR A 242 2.31 -6.78 -12.06
CA THR A 242 2.13 -5.55 -11.27
C THR A 242 2.76 -5.69 -9.87
N GLU A 243 2.51 -6.82 -9.21
CA GLU A 243 2.93 -7.10 -7.83
C GLU A 243 4.39 -7.59 -7.73
N GLY A 244 5.12 -7.09 -6.73
CA GLY A 244 6.52 -7.43 -6.46
C GLY A 244 6.74 -8.91 -6.13
N GLU A 245 5.83 -9.55 -5.42
CA GLU A 245 5.93 -10.99 -5.13
C GLU A 245 5.77 -11.84 -6.40
N HIS A 246 4.77 -11.52 -7.24
CA HIS A 246 4.59 -12.17 -8.53
C HIS A 246 5.84 -12.01 -9.42
N ARG A 247 6.43 -10.81 -9.45
CA ARG A 247 7.69 -10.56 -10.17
C ARG A 247 8.85 -11.40 -9.67
N ARG A 248 9.00 -11.56 -8.35
CA ARG A 248 10.03 -12.44 -7.75
C ARG A 248 9.79 -13.89 -8.14
N TRP A 249 8.54 -14.33 -8.14
CA TRP A 249 8.18 -15.67 -8.60
C TRP A 249 8.59 -15.90 -10.06
N ILE A 250 8.28 -14.96 -10.97
CA ILE A 250 8.69 -15.04 -12.39
C ILE A 250 10.23 -15.15 -12.51
N VAL A 251 10.98 -14.32 -11.78
CA VAL A 251 12.45 -14.35 -11.78
C VAL A 251 13.00 -15.68 -11.29
N ASN A 252 12.44 -16.23 -10.22
CA ASN A 252 12.83 -17.54 -9.70
C ASN A 252 12.51 -18.66 -10.71
N CYS A 253 11.34 -18.63 -11.35
CA CYS A 253 10.96 -19.59 -12.38
C CYS A 253 11.87 -19.53 -13.61
N LYS A 254 12.24 -18.32 -14.05
CA LYS A 254 13.17 -18.10 -15.17
C LYS A 254 14.65 -18.27 -14.78
N GLN A 255 14.96 -18.55 -13.51
CA GLN A 255 16.33 -18.65 -12.98
C GLN A 255 17.19 -17.40 -13.29
N LEU A 256 16.56 -16.23 -13.21
CA LEU A 256 17.24 -14.95 -13.43
C LEU A 256 17.87 -14.45 -12.13
N CYS A 257 18.93 -13.64 -12.24
CA CYS A 257 19.57 -13.06 -11.06
C CYS A 257 18.70 -11.95 -10.45
N ASN A 258 18.43 -12.05 -9.14
CA ASN A 258 17.66 -11.04 -8.39
C ASN A 258 18.26 -9.62 -8.43
N ARG A 259 19.53 -9.46 -8.81
CA ARG A 259 20.22 -8.15 -8.83
C ARG A 259 20.20 -7.46 -10.19
N CYS A 260 20.21 -8.22 -11.29
CA CYS A 260 20.32 -7.65 -12.63
C CYS A 260 19.28 -8.14 -13.62
N LEU A 261 18.42 -9.09 -13.23
CA LEU A 261 17.38 -9.69 -14.07
C LEU A 261 17.90 -10.41 -15.34
N GLU A 262 19.18 -10.77 -15.35
CA GLU A 262 19.81 -11.56 -16.41
C GLU A 262 20.28 -12.91 -15.84
N THR A 263 20.53 -13.87 -16.71
CA THR A 263 21.18 -15.13 -16.33
C THR A 263 22.61 -14.86 -15.92
N CYS A 264 22.95 -15.17 -14.67
CA CYS A 264 24.30 -15.04 -14.12
C CYS A 264 24.75 -16.37 -13.54
N LEU A 265 26.07 -16.58 -13.46
CA LEU A 265 26.62 -17.66 -12.64
C LEU A 265 26.27 -17.40 -11.17
N PRO A 266 25.97 -18.45 -10.37
CA PRO A 266 25.72 -18.31 -8.95
C PRO A 266 26.85 -17.53 -8.26
N ASN A 267 26.48 -16.54 -7.43
CA ASN A 267 27.40 -15.66 -6.69
C ASN A 267 28.37 -14.81 -7.55
N ARG A 268 28.22 -14.79 -8.88
CA ARG A 268 29.08 -14.00 -9.79
C ARG A 268 28.26 -13.08 -10.69
N CYS A 269 27.38 -12.27 -10.09
CA CYS A 269 26.70 -11.21 -10.84
C CYS A 269 27.72 -10.14 -11.25
N LYS A 270 27.78 -9.81 -12.54
CA LYS A 270 28.67 -8.76 -13.09
C LYS A 270 28.37 -7.36 -12.52
N PHE A 271 27.15 -7.15 -12.04
CA PHE A 271 26.72 -5.87 -11.49
C PHE A 271 27.04 -5.79 -10.01
N LYS A 272 27.71 -4.70 -9.62
CA LYS A 272 27.91 -4.36 -8.22
C LYS A 272 26.54 -4.21 -7.52
N PRO A 273 26.38 -4.75 -6.31
CA PRO A 273 25.16 -4.54 -5.54
C PRO A 273 24.88 -3.04 -5.38
N ARG A 274 23.70 -2.61 -5.83
CA ARG A 274 23.21 -1.23 -5.69
C ARG A 274 22.07 -1.20 -4.69
N LYS A 275 21.92 -0.10 -3.95
CA LYS A 275 20.75 0.10 -3.10
C LYS A 275 19.51 0.27 -3.98
N CYS A 276 18.41 -0.36 -3.60
CA CYS A 276 17.13 -0.18 -4.28
C CYS A 276 16.58 1.23 -4.00
N TRP A 277 16.24 1.98 -5.06
CA TRP A 277 15.68 3.34 -4.95
C TRP A 277 14.42 3.40 -4.06
N TYR A 278 13.49 2.45 -4.24
CA TYR A 278 12.27 2.35 -3.43
C TYR A 278 12.56 2.17 -1.93
N CYS A 279 13.53 1.32 -1.60
CA CYS A 279 13.90 1.06 -0.21
C CYS A 279 14.61 2.28 0.39
N GLU A 280 15.48 2.94 -0.38
CA GLU A 280 16.19 4.13 0.09
C GLU A 280 15.23 5.28 0.39
N ASN A 281 14.13 5.40 -0.36
CA ASN A 281 13.14 6.46 -0.16
C ASN A 281 12.34 6.34 1.15
N ILE A 282 12.25 5.13 1.73
CA ILE A 282 11.54 4.89 3.01
C ILE A 282 12.48 4.56 4.17
N ARG A 283 13.79 4.48 3.92
CA ARG A 283 14.81 4.20 4.94
C ARG A 283 14.84 5.33 5.99
N GLY A 284 14.95 4.99 7.27
CA GLY A 284 14.94 5.95 8.37
C GLY A 284 13.56 6.53 8.72
N THR A 285 12.48 5.99 8.13
CA THR A 285 11.10 6.38 8.48
C THR A 285 10.46 5.35 9.43
N ILE A 286 9.27 5.67 9.95
CA ILE A 286 8.49 4.76 10.82
C ILE A 286 8.07 3.45 10.12
N VAL A 287 8.23 3.34 8.79
CA VAL A 287 7.90 2.14 8.00
C VAL A 287 9.14 1.44 7.44
N GLU A 288 10.33 1.71 7.99
CA GLU A 288 11.58 1.05 7.58
C GLU A 288 11.52 -0.48 7.71
N ASP A 289 10.67 -0.99 8.60
CA ASP A 289 10.41 -2.42 8.76
C ASP A 289 9.74 -3.09 7.55
N LEU A 290 9.24 -2.31 6.59
CA LEU A 290 8.68 -2.82 5.33
C LEU A 290 9.76 -3.07 4.25
N ILE A 291 11.02 -2.71 4.52
CA ILE A 291 12.14 -2.92 3.58
C ILE A 291 12.52 -4.41 3.59
N PRO A 292 12.54 -5.09 2.42
CA PRO A 292 13.06 -6.44 2.32
C PRO A 292 14.54 -6.52 2.74
N GLU A 293 14.91 -7.57 3.47
CA GLU A 293 16.29 -7.76 3.96
C GLU A 293 17.29 -8.05 2.83
N ASP A 294 16.81 -8.56 1.69
CA ASP A 294 17.64 -9.01 0.59
C ASP A 294 18.07 -7.87 -0.34
N ASN A 295 19.25 -8.02 -0.94
CA ASN A 295 19.70 -7.12 -1.99
C ASN A 295 19.04 -7.51 -3.33
N HIS A 296 18.11 -6.67 -3.78
CA HIS A 296 17.27 -6.92 -4.94
C HIS A 296 17.32 -5.78 -5.97
N HIS A 297 17.00 -6.11 -7.22
CA HIS A 297 16.78 -5.16 -8.29
C HIS A 297 15.48 -4.38 -8.02
N ARG A 298 15.43 -3.08 -8.34
CA ARG A 298 14.27 -2.21 -8.08
C ARG A 298 12.93 -2.77 -8.60
N ALA A 299 12.98 -3.45 -9.73
CA ALA A 299 11.80 -4.07 -10.34
C ALA A 299 11.18 -5.18 -9.49
N LEU A 300 11.93 -5.79 -8.58
CA LEU A 300 11.49 -6.84 -7.66
C LEU A 300 11.15 -6.33 -6.26
N CYS A 301 11.23 -5.01 -6.05
CA CYS A 301 10.91 -4.43 -4.75
C CYS A 301 9.40 -4.47 -4.51
N THR A 302 8.99 -4.98 -3.35
CA THR A 302 7.61 -5.06 -2.88
C THR A 302 7.14 -3.77 -2.20
N VAL A 303 8.05 -2.86 -1.84
CA VAL A 303 7.71 -1.61 -1.13
C VAL A 303 6.59 -0.81 -1.82
N PRO A 304 6.59 -0.59 -3.15
CA PRO A 304 5.51 0.14 -3.81
C PRO A 304 4.11 -0.47 -3.61
N ASP A 305 4.03 -1.79 -3.40
CA ASP A 305 2.77 -2.51 -3.25
C ASP A 305 2.23 -2.43 -1.80
N LEU A 306 3.09 -2.07 -0.84
CA LEU A 306 2.75 -2.03 0.59
C LEU A 306 2.09 -0.72 1.02
N ARG A 307 1.67 0.15 0.09
CA ARG A 307 0.98 1.41 0.41
C ARG A 307 -0.30 1.18 1.22
N SER A 308 -1.07 0.14 0.88
CA SER A 308 -2.29 -0.26 1.61
C SER A 308 -1.97 -0.68 3.05
N VAL A 309 -0.84 -1.36 3.28
CA VAL A 309 -0.37 -1.74 4.62
C VAL A 309 -0.06 -0.49 5.45
N VAL A 310 0.58 0.52 4.86
CA VAL A 310 0.85 1.81 5.55
C VAL A 310 -0.46 2.53 5.87
N ARG A 311 -1.42 2.58 4.94
CA ARG A 311 -2.76 3.14 5.22
C ARG A 311 -3.45 2.42 6.38
N GLY A 312 -3.44 1.09 6.39
CA GLY A 312 -4.01 0.31 7.49
C GLY A 312 -3.31 0.54 8.83
N ARG A 313 -1.99 0.78 8.85
CA ARG A 313 -1.27 1.19 10.07
C ARG A 313 -1.71 2.58 10.54
N LEU A 314 -1.89 3.53 9.62
CA LEU A 314 -2.36 4.88 9.92
C LEU A 314 -3.77 4.83 10.54
N THR A 315 -4.72 4.13 9.92
CA THR A 315 -6.09 4.01 10.43
C THR A 315 -6.12 3.45 11.85
N ARG A 316 -5.40 2.34 12.11
CA ARG A 316 -5.32 1.77 13.47
C ARG A 316 -4.75 2.75 14.50
N LYS A 317 -3.76 3.56 14.11
CA LYS A 317 -3.14 4.56 14.99
C LYS A 317 -4.05 5.75 15.24
N GLN A 318 -4.85 6.15 14.25
CA GLN A 318 -5.88 7.17 14.39
C GLN A 318 -6.99 6.72 15.35
N GLU A 319 -7.52 5.51 15.17
CA GLU A 319 -8.52 4.91 16.08
C GLU A 319 -8.00 4.81 17.53
N GLU A 320 -6.74 4.38 17.70
CA GLU A 320 -6.09 4.31 19.02
C GLU A 320 -5.99 5.70 19.66
N LEU A 321 -5.62 6.71 18.88
CA LEU A 321 -5.52 8.10 19.33
C LEU A 321 -6.90 8.65 19.75
N GLU A 322 -7.93 8.44 18.92
CA GLU A 322 -9.32 8.84 19.21
C GLU A 322 -9.85 8.19 20.49
N MET A 323 -9.61 6.89 20.66
CA MET A 323 -10.00 6.17 21.88
C MET A 323 -9.34 6.77 23.13
N GLN A 324 -8.04 7.08 23.08
CA GLN A 324 -7.34 7.69 24.21
C GLN A 324 -7.84 9.12 24.52
N GLN A 325 -8.17 9.88 23.48
CA GLN A 325 -8.76 11.22 23.63
C GLN A 325 -10.17 11.15 24.24
N GLY A 326 -11.00 10.20 23.79
CA GLY A 326 -12.35 9.96 24.34
C GLY A 326 -12.33 9.58 25.81
N VAL A 327 -11.42 8.68 26.22
CA VAL A 327 -11.25 8.32 27.65
C VAL A 327 -10.83 9.52 28.49
N LYS A 328 -9.99 10.42 27.95
CA LYS A 328 -9.56 11.63 28.65
C LYS A 328 -10.72 12.60 28.87
N LEU A 329 -11.57 12.79 27.86
CA LEU A 329 -12.77 13.63 27.95
C LEU A 329 -13.76 13.07 28.98
N TRP A 330 -14.07 11.77 28.89
CA TRP A 330 -14.97 11.12 29.84
C TRP A 330 -14.49 11.24 31.29
N ARG A 331 -13.19 11.05 31.54
CA ARG A 331 -12.60 11.24 32.89
C ARG A 331 -12.68 12.69 33.39
N ALA A 332 -12.72 13.68 32.49
CA ALA A 332 -12.85 15.08 32.87
C ALA A 332 -14.30 15.43 33.23
N GLU A 333 -15.29 14.83 32.56
CA GLU A 333 -16.71 14.99 32.86
C GLU A 333 -17.09 14.39 34.22
N CYS A 334 -16.65 13.17 34.53
CA CYS A 334 -16.96 12.53 35.83
C CYS A 334 -16.42 13.32 37.04
N ARG A 335 -15.32 14.07 36.89
CA ARG A 335 -14.79 14.90 37.99
C ARG A 335 -15.66 16.12 38.30
N GLN A 336 -16.46 16.58 37.34
CA GLN A 336 -17.32 17.75 37.51
C GLN A 336 -18.63 17.41 38.21
N THR A 337 -19.11 16.17 38.10
CA THR A 337 -20.36 15.72 38.74
C THR A 337 -20.22 15.39 40.23
N ASP A 338 -18.99 15.23 40.71
CA ASP A 338 -18.68 14.91 42.12
C ASP A 338 -18.45 16.17 43.00
N SER A 339 -18.52 17.36 42.41
CA SER A 339 -18.42 18.66 43.10
C SER A 339 -19.79 19.32 43.23
#